data_AF-A0A1F8M589-F1
#
_entry.id   AF-A0A1F8M589-F1
#
_cell.length_a   1.000
_cell.length_b   1.000
_cell.length_c   1.000
_cell.angle_alpha   90.00
_cell.angle_beta   90.00
_cell.angle_gamma   90.00
#
_symmetry.space_group_name_H-M   'P 1'
#
loop_
_entity.id
_entity.type
_entity.pdbx_description
1 polymer ?
#
loop_
_entity_poly.entity_id
_entity_poly.type
_entity_poly.pdbx_seq_one_letter_code
_entity_poly.pdbx_strand_id
1 'polypeptide(L)'
;MTIKRDMEIDCPNCGTSNLILVWDTINAQVSPEAKTGLLRGEINVFRCRLCEEMITIDKPLLYNDMESKFMVWYFPFAWVENGRILDAVTPDGQTKGTEYFPEIDLSGRIHHVFDMNELVRYIRFRDVLAEEVRHAAG
;
A
#
# COMPACT_ATOMS: atom_id res chain seq x y z
N MET A 1 11.08 2.39 -5.94
CA MET A 1 10.37 3.52 -6.57
C MET A 1 9.12 3.82 -5.76
N THR A 2 8.80 5.10 -5.59
CA THR A 2 7.58 5.60 -4.97
C THR A 2 6.76 6.34 -6.04
N ILE A 3 5.48 6.02 -6.18
CA ILE A 3 4.58 6.63 -7.17
C ILE A 3 3.37 7.20 -6.45
N LYS A 4 3.09 8.47 -6.74
CA LYS A 4 1.95 9.21 -6.22
C LYS A 4 1.44 10.18 -7.28
N ARG A 5 0.17 10.53 -7.20
CA ARG A 5 -0.51 11.39 -8.16
C ARG A 5 -1.59 12.22 -7.47
N ASP A 6 -1.81 13.41 -7.99
CA ASP A 6 -2.94 14.22 -7.57
C ASP A 6 -4.24 13.64 -8.13
N MET A 7 -5.31 13.72 -7.35
CA MET A 7 -6.64 13.25 -7.69
C MET A 7 -7.67 14.29 -7.22
N GLU A 8 -8.53 14.74 -8.13
CA GLU A 8 -9.71 15.50 -7.78
C GLU A 8 -10.83 14.57 -7.29
N ILE A 9 -11.45 14.92 -6.18
CA ILE A 9 -12.56 14.18 -5.59
C ILE A 9 -13.58 15.16 -5.02
N ASP A 10 -14.85 14.93 -5.34
CA ASP A 10 -15.96 15.65 -4.75
C ASP A 10 -16.36 14.98 -3.44
N CYS A 11 -16.54 15.79 -2.40
CA CYS A 11 -16.94 15.29 -1.10
C CYS A 11 -18.32 14.62 -1.18
N PRO A 12 -18.47 13.35 -0.76
CA PRO A 12 -19.76 12.67 -0.84
C PRO A 12 -20.82 13.26 0.10
N ASN A 13 -20.40 14.01 1.13
CA ASN A 13 -21.30 14.63 2.10
C ASN A 13 -21.76 16.04 1.66
N CYS A 14 -20.83 16.92 1.24
CA CYS A 14 -21.15 18.33 0.95
C CYS A 14 -20.95 18.76 -0.52
N GLY A 15 -20.46 17.86 -1.39
CA GLY A 15 -20.22 18.14 -2.82
C GLY A 15 -19.05 19.07 -3.13
N THR A 16 -18.29 19.52 -2.13
CA THR A 16 -17.10 20.36 -2.38
C THR A 16 -16.01 19.56 -3.08
N SER A 17 -15.45 20.12 -4.16
CA SER A 17 -14.31 19.53 -4.85
C SER A 17 -13.00 19.78 -4.09
N ASN A 18 -12.17 18.74 -4.00
CA ASN A 18 -10.88 18.78 -3.31
C ASN A 18 -9.82 18.10 -4.18
N LEU A 19 -8.61 18.64 -4.16
CA LEU A 19 -7.43 17.97 -4.71
C LEU A 19 -6.71 17.22 -3.58
N ILE A 20 -6.50 15.92 -3.74
CA ILE A 20 -5.78 15.08 -2.78
C ILE A 20 -4.62 14.33 -3.45
N LEU A 21 -3.63 13.95 -2.64
CA LEU A 21 -2.50 13.15 -3.08
C LEU A 21 -2.77 11.67 -2.80
N VAL A 22 -2.74 10.83 -3.85
CA VAL A 22 -2.97 9.38 -3.75
C VAL A 22 -1.69 8.63 -4.07
N TRP A 23 -1.38 7.63 -3.27
CA TRP A 23 -0.20 6.77 -3.37
C TRP A 23 -0.56 5.46 -4.05
N ASP A 24 0.23 5.12 -5.06
CA ASP A 24 0.14 3.86 -5.79
C ASP A 24 1.23 2.88 -5.33
N THR A 25 2.42 3.42 -5.07
CA THR A 25 3.53 2.66 -4.48
C THR A 25 4.24 3.47 -3.40
N ILE A 26 4.64 2.81 -2.32
CA ILE A 26 5.48 3.36 -1.25
C ILE A 26 6.73 2.49 -1.13
N ASN A 27 7.90 3.12 -1.23
CA ASN A 27 9.15 2.50 -0.86
C ASN A 27 9.65 3.08 0.46
N ALA A 28 9.88 2.22 1.45
CA ALA A 28 10.21 2.58 2.83
C ALA A 28 11.47 3.44 2.95
N GLN A 29 12.49 3.16 2.15
CA GLN A 29 13.77 3.87 2.18
C GLN A 29 13.73 5.16 1.33
N VAL A 30 12.93 5.20 0.27
CA VAL A 30 12.80 6.40 -0.58
C VAL A 30 11.84 7.43 0.02
N SER A 31 10.80 6.99 0.75
CA SER A 31 9.80 7.87 1.36
C SER A 31 9.42 7.42 2.78
N PRO A 32 10.32 7.59 3.77
CA PRO A 32 10.06 7.22 5.16
C PRO A 32 8.83 7.92 5.77
N GLU A 33 8.55 9.14 5.33
CA GLU A 33 7.36 9.89 5.73
C GLU A 33 6.07 9.21 5.26
N ALA A 34 6.07 8.59 4.07
CA ALA A 34 4.94 7.84 3.55
C ALA A 34 4.74 6.52 4.30
N LYS A 35 5.83 5.81 4.68
CA LYS A 35 5.75 4.66 5.61
C LYS A 35 5.11 5.09 6.93
N THR A 36 5.56 6.21 7.50
CA THR A 36 5.02 6.72 8.76
C THR A 36 3.53 7.05 8.67
N GLY A 37 3.11 7.76 7.62
CA GLY A 37 1.70 8.05 7.36
C GLY A 37 0.87 6.77 7.16
N LEU A 38 1.41 5.77 6.44
CA LEU A 38 0.73 4.48 6.24
C LEU A 38 0.48 3.80 7.59
N LEU A 39 1.50 3.74 8.44
CA LEU A 39 1.40 3.12 9.77
C LEU A 39 0.46 3.84 10.74
N ARG A 40 0.13 5.11 10.46
CA ARG A 40 -0.85 5.94 11.17
C ARG A 40 -2.25 5.88 10.57
N GLY A 41 -2.43 5.25 9.40
CA GLY A 41 -3.70 5.22 8.68
C GLY A 41 -4.02 6.54 7.97
N GLU A 42 -3.00 7.32 7.59
CA GLU A 42 -3.15 8.63 6.93
C GLU A 42 -2.98 8.55 5.40
N ILE A 43 -2.50 7.42 4.88
CA ILE A 43 -2.27 7.20 3.45
C ILE A 43 -3.57 6.83 2.75
N ASN A 44 -3.79 7.45 1.58
CA ASN A 44 -4.99 7.23 0.77
C ASN A 44 -6.27 7.47 1.57
N VAL A 45 -6.26 8.50 2.43
CA VAL A 45 -7.44 8.99 3.14
C VAL A 45 -7.77 10.37 2.62
N PHE A 46 -9.04 10.56 2.27
CA PHE A 46 -9.61 11.85 1.97
C PHE A 46 -10.16 12.47 3.24
N ARG A 47 -9.91 13.76 3.46
CA ARG A 47 -10.60 14.59 4.45
C ARG A 47 -11.10 15.85 3.77
N CYS A 48 -12.41 16.09 3.82
CA CYS A 48 -13.01 17.25 3.19
C CYS A 48 -12.56 18.55 3.88
N ARG A 49 -12.09 19.52 3.11
CA ARG A 49 -11.70 20.86 3.62
C ARG A 49 -12.85 21.70 4.17
N LEU A 50 -14.11 21.33 3.89
CA LEU A 50 -15.29 22.11 4.27
C LEU A 50 -16.08 21.48 5.42
N CYS A 51 -16.43 20.20 5.32
CA CYS A 51 -17.27 19.53 6.31
C CYS A 51 -16.52 18.46 7.13
N GLU A 52 -15.22 18.30 6.89
CA GLU A 52 -14.34 17.35 7.58
C GLU A 52 -14.69 15.86 7.41
N GLU A 53 -15.64 15.52 6.53
CA GLU A 53 -15.93 14.13 6.15
C GLU A 53 -14.65 13.38 5.78
N MET A 54 -14.47 12.19 6.33
CA MET A 54 -13.31 11.34 6.07
C MET A 54 -13.73 10.05 5.41
N ILE A 55 -13.11 9.72 4.28
CA ILE A 55 -13.29 8.44 3.60
C ILE A 55 -11.93 7.87 3.19
N THR A 56 -11.84 6.55 3.13
CA THR A 56 -10.67 5.86 2.58
C THR A 56 -10.79 5.81 1.05
N ILE A 57 -9.68 6.00 0.35
CA ILE A 57 -9.59 5.84 -1.10
C ILE A 57 -9.27 4.37 -1.39
N ASP A 58 -10.28 3.65 -1.87
CA ASP A 58 -10.19 2.22 -2.22
C ASP A 58 -9.40 2.00 -3.52
N LYS A 59 -8.08 2.14 -3.43
CA LYS A 59 -7.13 1.88 -4.50
C LYS A 59 -6.03 0.91 -4.05
N PRO A 60 -5.55 0.01 -4.94
CA PRO A 60 -4.39 -0.81 -4.63
C PRO A 60 -3.16 0.01 -4.26
N LEU A 61 -2.38 -0.51 -3.33
CA LEU A 61 -1.16 0.14 -2.82
C LEU A 61 -0.06 -0.91 -2.66
N LEU A 62 1.06 -0.71 -3.37
CA LEU A 62 2.24 -1.57 -3.24
C LEU A 62 3.24 -0.95 -2.25
N TYR A 63 3.51 -1.65 -1.17
CA TYR A 63 4.56 -1.31 -0.21
C TYR A 63 5.82 -2.14 -0.48
N ASN A 64 6.99 -1.49 -0.45
CA ASN A 64 8.30 -2.12 -0.64
C ASN A 64 9.26 -1.67 0.46
N ASP A 65 9.84 -2.62 1.19
CA ASP A 65 10.96 -2.39 2.10
C ASP A 65 12.19 -3.14 1.56
N MET A 66 13.15 -2.37 1.05
CA MET A 66 14.35 -2.92 0.41
C MET A 66 15.35 -3.46 1.42
N GLU A 67 15.42 -2.86 2.61
CA GLU A 67 16.34 -3.26 3.66
C GLU A 67 15.90 -4.60 4.28
N SER A 68 14.61 -4.71 4.58
CA SER A 68 14.00 -5.95 5.09
C SER A 68 13.62 -6.94 3.98
N LYS A 69 13.91 -6.60 2.72
CA LYS A 69 13.68 -7.40 1.50
C LYS A 69 12.28 -7.99 1.42
N PHE A 70 11.25 -7.15 1.48
CA PHE A 70 9.88 -7.60 1.28
C PHE A 70 8.97 -6.60 0.60
N MET A 71 7.90 -7.15 0.02
CA MET A 71 6.83 -6.37 -0.56
C MET A 71 5.47 -6.90 -0.10
N VAL A 72 4.53 -5.96 0.03
CA VAL A 72 3.13 -6.26 0.32
C VAL A 72 2.28 -5.45 -0.63
N TRP A 73 1.34 -6.09 -1.30
CA TRP A 73 0.41 -5.42 -2.19
C TRP A 73 -0.99 -5.50 -1.62
N TYR A 74 -1.51 -4.36 -1.20
CA TYR A 74 -2.91 -4.21 -0.83
C TYR A 74 -3.78 -4.10 -2.08
N PHE A 75 -4.89 -4.84 -2.09
CA PHE A 75 -5.99 -4.66 -3.04
C PHE A 75 -7.30 -4.44 -2.27
N PRO A 76 -8.13 -3.45 -2.64
CA PRO A 76 -9.48 -3.33 -2.09
C PRO A 76 -10.27 -4.61 -2.39
N PHE A 77 -10.98 -5.16 -1.40
CA PHE A 77 -11.69 -6.44 -1.59
C PHE A 77 -12.74 -6.39 -2.72
N ALA A 78 -13.31 -5.21 -2.99
CA ALA A 78 -14.18 -4.99 -4.15
C ALA A 78 -13.55 -5.42 -5.49
N TRP A 79 -12.22 -5.37 -5.63
CA TRP A 79 -11.52 -5.86 -6.83
C TRP A 79 -11.64 -7.38 -7.01
N VAL A 80 -11.74 -8.12 -5.91
CA VAL A 80 -11.98 -9.56 -5.94
C VAL A 80 -13.43 -9.81 -6.37
N GLU A 81 -14.38 -9.11 -5.75
CA GLU A 81 -15.82 -9.28 -6.00
C GLU A 81 -16.22 -8.95 -7.45
N ASN A 82 -15.60 -7.94 -8.06
CA ASN A 82 -15.87 -7.54 -9.44
C ASN A 82 -14.88 -8.13 -10.47
N GLY A 83 -13.97 -9.01 -10.06
CA GLY A 83 -13.02 -9.70 -10.94
C GLY A 83 -11.83 -8.87 -11.43
N ARG A 84 -11.73 -7.58 -11.08
CA ARG A 84 -10.59 -6.72 -11.44
C ARG A 84 -9.25 -7.21 -10.89
N ILE A 85 -9.25 -8.04 -9.85
CA ILE A 85 -8.04 -8.67 -9.31
C ILE A 85 -7.27 -9.46 -10.38
N LEU A 86 -7.96 -9.97 -11.40
CA LEU A 86 -7.35 -10.68 -12.52
C LEU A 86 -6.48 -9.78 -13.41
N ASP A 87 -6.56 -8.45 -13.27
CA ASP A 87 -5.65 -7.53 -13.95
C ASP A 87 -4.24 -7.57 -13.33
N ALA A 88 -4.15 -7.86 -12.04
CA ALA A 88 -2.89 -7.82 -11.28
C ALA A 88 -2.37 -9.20 -10.86
N VAL A 89 -3.26 -10.20 -10.74
CA VAL A 89 -2.95 -11.51 -10.19
C VAL A 89 -3.40 -12.61 -11.16
N THR A 90 -2.61 -13.66 -11.31
CA THR A 90 -2.94 -14.86 -12.08
C THR A 90 -3.92 -15.78 -11.31
N PRO A 91 -4.63 -16.71 -11.98
CA PRO A 91 -5.55 -17.63 -11.29
C PRO A 91 -4.91 -18.51 -10.18
N ASP A 92 -3.60 -18.75 -10.24
CA ASP A 92 -2.83 -19.48 -9.22
C ASP A 92 -2.27 -18.56 -8.11
N GLY A 93 -2.66 -17.28 -8.10
CA GLY A 93 -2.34 -16.32 -7.04
C GLY A 93 -0.98 -15.63 -7.18
N GLN A 94 -0.33 -15.72 -8.35
CA GLN A 94 0.95 -15.04 -8.60
C GLN A 94 0.72 -13.61 -9.11
N THR A 95 1.66 -12.72 -8.78
CA THR A 95 1.60 -11.35 -9.27
C THR A 95 2.01 -11.29 -10.74
N LYS A 96 1.24 -10.62 -11.58
CA LYS A 96 1.60 -10.38 -12.99
C LYS A 96 2.66 -9.30 -13.11
N GLY A 97 3.53 -9.39 -14.12
CA GLY A 97 4.52 -8.35 -14.43
C GLY A 97 5.73 -8.34 -13.50
N THR A 98 5.89 -9.33 -12.65
CA THR A 98 7.10 -9.55 -11.83
C THR A 98 8.36 -9.70 -12.68
N GLU A 99 8.20 -10.24 -13.89
CA GLU A 99 9.24 -10.40 -14.91
C GLU A 99 9.85 -9.08 -15.39
N TYR A 100 9.16 -7.95 -15.21
CA TYR A 100 9.67 -6.62 -15.56
C TYR A 100 10.56 -6.00 -14.47
N PHE A 101 10.67 -6.65 -13.30
CA PHE A 101 11.49 -6.19 -12.18
C PHE A 101 12.56 -7.22 -11.79
N PRO A 102 13.45 -7.63 -12.73
CA PRO A 102 14.38 -8.74 -12.52
C PRO A 102 15.45 -8.48 -11.44
N GLU A 103 15.70 -7.21 -11.11
CA GLU A 103 16.67 -6.81 -10.08
C GLU A 103 16.11 -6.89 -8.66
N ILE A 104 14.80 -7.06 -8.53
CA ILE A 104 14.13 -7.24 -7.26
C ILE A 104 14.16 -8.74 -7.00
N ASP A 105 14.90 -9.16 -5.98
CA ASP A 105 14.87 -10.54 -5.49
C ASP A 105 13.47 -10.85 -4.92
N LEU A 106 12.55 -11.25 -5.81
CA LEU A 106 11.19 -11.67 -5.54
C LEU A 106 11.11 -13.11 -5.00
N SER A 107 12.24 -13.69 -4.57
CA SER A 107 12.24 -14.96 -3.84
C SER A 107 11.35 -14.88 -2.58
N GLY A 108 11.12 -13.66 -2.07
CA GLY A 108 9.93 -13.32 -1.28
C GLY A 108 8.73 -13.01 -2.18
N ARG A 109 7.81 -13.97 -2.33
CA ARG A 109 6.51 -13.75 -2.98
C ARG A 109 5.89 -12.44 -2.46
N ILE A 110 5.43 -11.58 -3.36
CA ILE A 110 4.67 -10.38 -2.97
C ILE A 110 3.50 -10.85 -2.11
N HIS A 111 3.44 -10.37 -0.87
CA HIS A 111 2.37 -10.75 0.04
C HIS A 111 1.12 -9.95 -0.33
N HIS A 112 0.04 -10.61 -0.73
CA HIS A 112 -1.22 -9.93 -1.03
C HIS A 112 -2.05 -9.82 0.23
N VAL A 113 -2.62 -8.63 0.46
CA VAL A 113 -3.56 -8.37 1.54
C VAL A 113 -4.78 -7.66 0.98
N PHE A 114 -5.94 -7.88 1.59
CA PHE A 114 -7.21 -7.35 1.10
C PHE A 114 -7.85 -6.34 2.05
N ASP A 115 -7.11 -5.95 3.09
CA ASP A 115 -7.51 -4.97 4.09
C ASP A 115 -6.30 -4.07 4.43
N MET A 116 -6.55 -2.78 4.63
CA MET A 116 -5.49 -1.80 4.90
C MET A 116 -4.87 -2.00 6.29
N ASN A 117 -5.66 -2.42 7.29
CA ASN A 117 -5.09 -2.72 8.61
C ASN A 117 -4.22 -3.98 8.55
N GLU A 118 -4.55 -4.94 7.70
CA GLU A 118 -3.69 -6.10 7.49
C GLU A 118 -2.35 -5.74 6.84
N LEU A 119 -2.36 -4.82 5.86
CA LEU A 119 -1.11 -4.24 5.34
C LEU A 119 -0.27 -3.65 6.48
N VAL A 120 -0.86 -2.80 7.32
CA VAL A 120 -0.17 -2.15 8.44
C VAL A 120 0.35 -3.18 9.46
N ARG A 121 -0.46 -4.18 9.83
CA ARG A 121 -0.07 -5.24 10.76
C ARG A 121 1.08 -6.06 10.22
N TYR A 122 1.04 -6.43 8.94
CA TYR A 122 2.11 -7.19 8.31
C TYR A 122 3.42 -6.39 8.27
N ILE A 123 3.38 -5.10 7.94
CA ILE A 123 4.57 -4.24 7.98
C ILE A 123 5.15 -4.20 9.40
N ARG A 124 4.32 -3.97 10.42
CA ARG A 124 4.78 -3.95 11.82
C ARG A 124 5.36 -5.30 12.25
N PHE A 125 4.75 -6.41 11.85
CA PHE A 125 5.27 -7.75 12.08
C PHE A 125 6.67 -7.91 11.48
N ARG A 126 6.89 -7.43 10.25
CA ARG A 126 8.20 -7.46 9.59
C ARG A 126 9.23 -6.57 10.27
N ASP A 127 8.83 -5.39 10.73
CA ASP A 127 9.70 -4.48 11.50
C ASP A 127 10.18 -5.16 12.80
N VAL A 128 9.27 -5.78 13.57
CA VAL A 128 9.62 -6.53 14.79
C VAL A 128 10.58 -7.68 14.50
N LEU A 129 10.32 -8.49 13.48
CA LEU A 129 11.24 -9.59 13.11
C LEU A 129 12.65 -9.09 12.78
N ALA A 130 12.75 -7.96 12.07
CA ALA A 130 14.05 -7.39 11.73
C ALA A 130 14.80 -6.90 12.98
N GLU A 131 14.09 -6.35 13.98
CA GLU A 131 14.66 -5.94 15.27
C GLU A 131 15.16 -7.12 16.08
N GLU A 132 14.35 -8.18 16.23
CA GLU A 132 14.72 -9.40 16.97
C GLU A 132 15.96 -10.08 16.38
N VAL A 133 16.06 -10.15 15.04
CA VAL A 133 17.25 -10.70 14.37
C VAL A 133 18.50 -9.86 14.63
N ARG A 134 18.37 -8.52 14.64
CA ARG A 134 19.50 -7.62 14.97
C ARG A 134 19.95 -7.79 16.42
N HIS A 135 19.02 -7.95 17.36
CA HIS A 135 19.34 -8.22 18.77
C HIS A 135 20.03 -9.57 18.96
N ALA A 136 19.61 -10.61 18.24
CA ALA A 136 20.24 -11.93 18.33
C ALA A 136 21.64 -12.01 17.68
N ALA A 137 21.98 -11.05 16.82
CA ALA A 137 23.25 -11.00 16.09
C ALA A 137 24.31 -10.08 16.72
N GLY A 138 23.96 -9.33 17.78
CA GLY A 138 24.86 -8.46 18.55
C GLY A 138 25.23 -9.06 19.90
#